data_AF-A0A1H1DZB8-F1
#
_entry.id   AF-A0A1H1DZB8-F1
#
_cell.length_a   1.000
_cell.length_b   1.000
_cell.length_c   1.000
_cell.angle_alpha   90.00
_cell.angle_beta   90.00
_cell.angle_gamma   90.00
#
_symmetry.space_group_name_H-M   'P 1'
#
loop_
_entity.id
_entity.type
_entity.pdbx_description
1 polymer ?
#
loop_
_entity_poly.entity_id
_entity_poly.type
_entity_poly.pdbx_seq_one_letter_code
_entity_poly.pdbx_strand_id
1 'polypeptide(L)'
;MAWIILLASAVCEAVWATALGLSDGLRSPLPTIVFVAGLLVSMLGLGRAMKQIPIGTAYAVWVGVGAALTVTWAMATGAEPFSVGKGVFIAGIIVAVVGLKLVPAARRAPGGASQPREERGREGEEGGDRYDEGGDGDDTQDDDVAEDRPENGPGTIGGETDAVRRG
;
A
#
# COMPACT_ATOMS: atom_id res chain seq x y z
N MET A 1 12.68 -9.21 17.66
CA MET A 1 13.60 -9.37 16.50
C MET A 1 13.35 -8.37 15.37
N ALA A 2 12.11 -8.00 15.04
CA ALA A 2 11.80 -7.09 13.93
C ALA A 2 12.60 -5.77 13.92
N TRP A 3 12.84 -5.15 15.08
CA TRP A 3 13.64 -3.92 15.19
C TRP A 3 15.10 -4.09 14.79
N ILE A 4 15.73 -5.23 15.10
CA ILE A 4 17.11 -5.51 14.71
C ILE A 4 17.17 -5.70 13.19
N ILE A 5 16.21 -6.45 12.64
CA ILE A 5 16.09 -6.65 11.18
C ILE A 5 15.87 -5.30 10.47
N LEU A 6 15.06 -4.41 11.05
CA LEU A 6 14.81 -3.08 10.52
C LEU A 6 16.09 -2.22 10.50
N LEU A 7 16.85 -2.21 11.60
CA LEU A 7 18.10 -1.46 11.66
C LEU A 7 19.15 -2.05 10.70
N ALA A 8 19.28 -3.38 10.63
CA ALA A 8 20.16 -4.03 9.66
C ALA A 8 19.77 -3.71 8.21
N SER A 9 18.46 -3.69 7.93
CA SER A 9 17.90 -3.27 6.64
C SER A 9 18.23 -1.81 6.32
N ALA A 10 18.16 -0.89 7.28
CA ALA A 10 18.54 0.51 7.10
C ALA A 10 20.05 0.69 6.88
N VAL A 11 20.90 -0.16 7.46
CA VAL A 11 22.34 -0.17 7.15
C VAL A 11 22.57 -0.66 5.72
N CYS A 12 21.90 -1.74 5.30
CA CYS A 12 21.94 -2.18 3.90
C CYS A 12 21.46 -1.08 2.95
N GLU A 13 20.49 -0.25 3.38
CA GLU A 13 20.05 0.93 2.64
C GLU A 13 21.21 1.87 2.34
N ALA A 14 21.95 2.24 3.39
CA ALA A 14 23.10 3.12 3.23
C ALA A 14 24.17 2.54 2.30
N VAL A 15 24.38 1.22 2.35
CA VAL A 15 25.33 0.52 1.47
C VAL A 15 24.90 0.62 0.01
N TRP A 16 23.65 0.27 -0.33
CA TRP A 16 23.22 0.31 -1.72
C TRP A 16 23.07 1.74 -2.24
N ALA A 17 22.66 2.70 -1.40
CA ALA A 17 22.56 4.11 -1.77
C ALA A 17 23.95 4.69 -2.11
N THR A 18 24.96 4.36 -1.29
CA THR A 18 26.35 4.72 -1.57
C THR A 18 26.85 4.06 -2.86
N ALA A 19 26.59 2.76 -3.04
CA ALA A 19 27.01 2.03 -4.24
C ALA A 19 26.34 2.57 -5.52
N LEU A 20 25.07 3.00 -5.43
CA LEU A 20 24.36 3.65 -6.52
C LEU A 20 25.03 4.97 -6.92
N GLY A 21 25.41 5.79 -5.94
CA GLY A 21 26.18 7.01 -6.18
C GLY A 21 27.53 6.75 -6.87
N LEU A 22 28.18 5.63 -6.55
CA LEU A 22 29.46 5.21 -7.14
C LEU A 22 29.32 4.47 -8.49
N SER A 23 28.09 4.18 -8.95
CA SER A 23 27.85 3.34 -10.13
C SER A 23 28.05 4.05 -11.48
N ASP A 24 28.34 5.36 -11.48
CA ASP A 24 28.42 6.22 -12.66
C ASP A 24 27.19 6.06 -13.58
N GLY A 25 26.00 6.07 -12.97
CA GLY A 25 24.75 5.84 -13.68
C GLY A 25 24.59 4.40 -14.17
N LEU A 26 24.94 3.43 -13.32
CA LEU A 26 24.85 1.98 -13.58
C LEU A 26 25.81 1.45 -14.65
N ARG A 27 26.85 2.22 -15.00
CA ARG A 27 27.87 1.83 -15.99
C ARG A 27 29.01 1.04 -15.36
N SER A 28 29.24 1.23 -14.07
CA SER A 28 30.28 0.50 -13.34
C SER A 28 29.71 -0.82 -12.81
N PRO A 29 30.21 -1.99 -13.26
CA PRO A 29 29.57 -3.28 -12.98
C PRO A 29 29.65 -3.67 -11.50
N LEU A 30 30.78 -3.40 -10.83
CA LEU A 30 30.96 -3.75 -9.42
C LEU A 30 30.02 -2.99 -8.48
N PRO A 31 29.97 -1.64 -8.48
CA PRO A 31 29.01 -0.89 -7.67
C PRO A 31 27.56 -1.19 -8.03
N THR A 32 27.26 -1.47 -9.30
CA THR A 32 25.90 -1.84 -9.74
C THR A 32 25.45 -3.16 -9.12
N ILE A 33 26.32 -4.18 -9.08
CA ILE A 33 25.99 -5.46 -8.43
C ILE A 33 25.74 -5.26 -6.93
N VAL A 34 26.60 -4.48 -6.26
CA VAL A 34 26.43 -4.16 -4.83
C VAL A 34 25.12 -3.40 -4.60
N PHE A 35 24.79 -2.45 -5.45
CA PHE A 35 23.53 -1.72 -5.42
C PHE A 35 22.33 -2.67 -5.51
N VAL A 36 22.27 -3.51 -6.55
CA VAL A 36 21.13 -4.41 -6.77
C VAL A 36 21.00 -5.42 -5.62
N ALA A 37 22.10 -6.06 -5.23
CA ALA A 37 22.08 -7.03 -4.14
C ALA A 37 21.68 -6.38 -2.79
N GLY A 38 22.28 -5.23 -2.47
CA GLY A 38 21.98 -4.47 -1.25
C GLY A 38 20.54 -3.97 -1.22
N LEU A 39 20.01 -3.49 -2.35
CA LEU A 39 18.63 -3.05 -2.49
C LEU A 39 17.65 -4.18 -2.18
N LEU A 40 17.86 -5.37 -2.78
CA LEU A 40 17.00 -6.52 -2.56
C LEU A 40 17.03 -6.99 -1.10
N VAL A 41 18.22 -7.12 -0.51
CA VAL A 41 18.38 -7.52 0.90
C VAL A 41 17.73 -6.49 1.82
N SER A 42 17.94 -5.20 1.54
CA SER A 42 17.34 -4.10 2.30
C SER A 42 15.82 -4.16 2.26
N MET A 43 15.23 -4.25 1.06
CA MET A 43 13.77 -4.33 0.88
C MET A 43 13.15 -5.56 1.55
N LEU A 44 13.80 -6.72 1.46
CA LEU A 44 13.34 -7.94 2.12
C LEU A 44 13.37 -7.80 3.65
N GLY A 45 14.42 -7.17 4.20
CA GLY A 45 14.53 -6.88 5.63
C GLY A 45 13.42 -5.96 6.13
N LEU A 46 13.17 -4.86 5.41
CA LEU A 46 12.09 -3.92 5.70
C LEU A 46 10.73 -4.62 5.63
N GLY A 47 10.48 -5.37 4.56
CA GLY A 47 9.26 -6.17 4.37
C GLY A 47 9.02 -7.14 5.52
N ARG A 48 10.06 -7.79 6.05
CA ARG A 48 9.94 -8.64 7.24
C ARG A 48 9.65 -7.86 8.52
N ALA A 49 10.25 -6.69 8.71
CA ALA A 49 10.02 -5.86 9.89
C ALA A 49 8.59 -5.29 9.93
N MET A 50 8.05 -4.90 8.76
CA MET A 50 6.68 -4.37 8.62
C MET A 50 5.58 -5.39 8.97
N LYS A 51 5.90 -6.69 9.06
CA LYS A 51 4.94 -7.70 9.55
C LYS A 51 4.62 -7.54 11.05
N GLN A 52 5.47 -6.84 11.80
CA GLN A 52 5.35 -6.68 13.26
C GLN A 52 5.32 -5.21 13.68
N ILE A 53 5.86 -4.31 12.86
CA ILE A 53 5.95 -2.87 13.13
C ILE A 53 4.99 -2.15 12.18
N PRO A 54 4.19 -1.17 12.66
CA PRO A 54 3.35 -0.35 11.79
C PRO A 54 4.15 0.23 10.62
N ILE A 55 3.57 0.19 9.42
CA ILE A 55 4.23 0.60 8.17
C ILE A 55 4.82 2.01 8.28
N GLY A 56 4.05 2.97 8.80
CA GLY A 56 4.52 4.36 8.96
C GLY A 56 5.77 4.46 9.85
N THR A 57 5.78 3.76 10.98
CA THR A 57 6.95 3.71 11.87
C THR A 57 8.12 3.02 11.20
N ALA A 58 7.91 1.84 10.61
CA ALA A 58 8.99 1.08 9.98
C ALA A 58 9.64 1.85 8.83
N TYR A 59 8.84 2.44 7.94
CA TYR A 59 9.35 3.17 6.78
C TYR A 59 10.11 4.43 7.18
N ALA A 60 9.56 5.23 8.10
CA ALA A 60 10.23 6.45 8.57
C ALA A 60 11.55 6.15 9.29
N VAL A 61 11.59 5.09 10.11
CA VAL A 61 12.84 4.66 10.76
C VAL A 61 13.85 4.15 9.72
N TRP A 62 13.40 3.35 8.76
CA TRP A 62 14.26 2.80 7.70
C TRP A 62 14.91 3.92 6.90
N VAL A 63 14.11 4.77 6.24
CA VAL A 63 14.61 5.90 5.43
C VAL A 63 15.44 6.87 6.28
N GLY A 64 14.99 7.19 7.49
CA GLY A 64 15.68 8.17 8.33
C GLY A 64 17.07 7.69 8.76
N VAL A 65 17.19 6.44 9.20
CA VAL A 65 18.48 5.85 9.58
C VAL A 65 19.36 5.64 8.35
N GLY A 66 18.80 5.13 7.25
CA GLY A 66 19.53 4.93 5.99
C GLY A 66 20.10 6.23 5.45
N ALA A 67 19.30 7.30 5.39
CA ALA A 67 19.74 8.63 4.97
C ALA A 67 20.83 9.21 5.90
N ALA A 68 20.62 9.14 7.23
CA ALA A 68 21.60 9.64 8.19
C ALA A 68 22.96 8.93 8.04
N LEU A 69 22.95 7.59 7.90
CA LEU A 69 24.16 6.80 7.68
C LEU A 69 24.82 7.12 6.34
N THR A 70 24.04 7.23 5.26
CA THR A 70 24.57 7.53 3.91
C THR A 70 25.29 8.86 3.88
N VAL A 71 24.66 9.93 4.41
CA VAL A 71 25.27 11.27 4.42
C VAL A 71 26.46 11.31 5.36
N THR A 72 26.37 10.68 6.54
CA THR A 72 27.49 10.58 7.47
C THR A 72 28.68 9.87 6.83
N TRP A 73 28.44 8.76 6.12
CA TRP A 73 29.46 8.01 5.41
C TRP A 73 30.09 8.82 4.28
N ALA A 74 29.29 9.54 3.49
CA ALA A 74 29.78 10.40 2.42
C ALA A 74 30.68 11.54 2.94
N MET A 75 30.31 12.15 4.08
CA MET A 75 31.16 13.15 4.74
C MET A 75 32.44 12.54 5.31
N ALA A 76 32.36 11.36 5.94
CA ALA A 76 33.50 10.69 6.56
C ALA A 76 34.53 10.20 5.53
N THR A 77 34.08 9.77 4.36
CA THR A 77 34.95 9.31 3.27
C THR A 77 35.48 10.45 2.40
N GLY A 78 35.03 11.69 2.63
CA GLY A 78 35.40 12.87 1.84
C GLY A 78 34.70 12.96 0.48
N ALA A 79 33.69 12.11 0.22
CA ALA A 79 32.88 12.19 -0.99
C ALA A 79 32.01 13.46 -1.02
N GLU A 80 31.62 13.98 0.15
CA GLU A 80 30.96 15.27 0.29
C GLU A 80 31.67 16.17 1.31
N PRO A 81 31.69 17.51 1.10
CA PRO A 81 32.24 18.43 2.08
C PRO A 81 31.39 18.46 3.35
N PHE A 82 32.06 18.53 4.50
CA PHE A 82 31.40 18.69 5.79
C PHE A 82 30.62 20.01 5.84
N SER A 83 29.34 19.93 6.22
CA SER A 83 28.46 21.09 6.36
C SER A 83 27.73 21.03 7.69
N VAL A 84 27.87 22.09 8.48
CA VAL A 84 27.15 22.25 9.75
C VAL A 84 25.64 22.16 9.53
N GLY A 85 25.13 22.73 8.43
CA GLY A 85 23.72 22.65 8.06
C GLY A 85 23.26 21.20 7.84
N LYS A 86 24.02 20.39 7.09
CA LYS A 86 23.72 18.95 6.92
C LYS A 86 23.70 18.22 8.26
N GLY A 87 24.65 18.53 9.15
CA GLY A 87 24.69 17.96 10.50
C GLY A 87 23.42 18.24 11.32
N VAL A 88 22.89 19.48 11.27
CA VAL A 88 21.65 19.84 11.96
C VAL A 88 20.45 19.07 11.43
N PHE A 89 20.32 18.94 10.10
CA PHE A 89 19.21 18.18 9.51
C PHE A 89 19.30 16.68 9.80
N ILE A 90 20.51 16.09 9.77
CA ILE A 90 20.73 14.69 10.17
C ILE A 90 20.34 14.49 11.64
N ALA A 91 20.73 15.39 12.54
CA ALA A 91 20.34 15.32 13.94
C ALA A 91 18.81 15.39 14.09
N GLY A 92 18.14 16.26 13.33
CA GLY A 92 16.68 16.35 13.28
C GLY A 92 16.01 15.05 12.82
N ILE A 93 16.56 14.40 11.78
CA ILE A 93 16.08 13.08 11.30
C ILE A 93 16.21 12.04 12.42
N ILE A 94 17.36 11.97 13.10
CA ILE A 94 17.58 11.02 14.20
C ILE A 94 16.58 11.27 15.34
N VAL A 95 16.36 12.53 15.72
CA VAL A 95 15.38 12.89 16.76
C VAL A 95 13.96 12.47 16.34
N ALA A 96 13.56 12.72 15.10
CA ALA A 96 12.25 12.31 14.59
C ALA A 96 12.07 10.78 14.59
N VAL A 97 13.09 10.04 14.16
CA VAL A 97 13.14 8.57 14.16
C VAL A 97 12.99 8.01 15.58
N VAL A 98 13.73 8.57 16.54
CA VAL A 98 13.64 8.16 17.96
C VAL A 98 12.27 8.53 18.52
N GLY A 99 11.75 9.72 18.23
CA GLY A 99 10.41 10.15 18.65
C GLY A 99 9.34 9.19 18.15
N LEU A 100 9.37 8.80 16.88
CA LEU A 100 8.37 7.91 16.30
C LEU A 100 8.40 6.49 16.89
N LYS A 101 9.56 6.04 17.38
CA LYS A 101 9.69 4.78 18.12
C LYS A 101 9.02 4.84 19.50
N LEU A 102 8.92 6.03 20.10
CA LEU A 102 8.34 6.24 21.43
C LEU A 102 6.82 6.48 21.37
N VAL A 103 6.28 6.89 20.22
CA VAL A 103 4.84 7.10 20.05
C VAL A 103 4.12 5.75 19.92
N PRO A 104 3.15 5.44 20.81
CA PRO A 104 2.34 4.23 20.69
C PRO A 104 1.54 4.23 19.39
N ALA A 105 1.53 3.10 18.68
CA ALA A 105 0.64 2.92 17.55
C ALA A 105 -0.81 3.03 18.04
N ALA A 106 -1.57 4.00 17.50
CA ALA A 106 -2.97 4.18 17.86
C ALA A 106 -3.73 2.86 17.66
N ARG A 107 -4.32 2.33 18.74
CA ARG A 107 -5.19 1.16 18.65
C ARG A 107 -6.39 1.55 17.78
N ARG A 108 -6.62 0.82 16.69
CA ARG A 108 -7.87 0.93 15.96
C ARG A 108 -8.98 0.49 16.91
N ALA A 109 -9.82 1.42 17.37
CA ALA A 109 -11.01 1.06 18.12
C ALA A 109 -11.85 0.12 17.23
N PRO A 110 -12.35 -1.02 17.74
CA PRO A 110 -13.33 -1.81 17.02
C PRO A 110 -14.58 -0.94 16.84
N GLY A 111 -14.69 -0.33 15.66
CA GLY A 111 -15.85 0.44 15.24
C GLY A 111 -16.96 -0.52 14.83
N GLY A 112 -18.04 -0.52 15.60
CA GLY A 112 -19.39 -0.82 15.15
C GLY A 112 -19.65 -2.26 14.75
N ALA A 113 -19.92 -3.11 15.74
CA ALA A 113 -20.93 -4.13 15.53
C ALA A 113 -22.23 -3.40 15.16
N SER A 114 -22.58 -3.35 13.88
CA SER A 114 -23.96 -3.17 13.49
C SER A 114 -24.70 -4.44 13.92
N GLN A 115 -25.17 -4.47 15.17
CA GLN A 115 -26.25 -5.37 15.56
C GLN A 115 -27.51 -4.87 14.85
N PRO A 116 -28.14 -5.64 13.96
CA PRO A 116 -29.50 -5.37 13.59
C PRO A 116 -30.37 -5.60 14.83
N ARG A 117 -30.88 -4.49 15.34
CA ARG A 117 -32.08 -4.27 16.15
C ARG A 117 -32.87 -5.51 16.56
N GLU A 118 -33.13 -5.55 17.86
CA GLU A 118 -34.27 -6.19 18.52
C GLU A 118 -35.51 -6.35 17.61
N GLU A 119 -35.83 -7.59 17.26
CA GLU A 119 -37.22 -8.04 17.12
C GLU A 119 -37.48 -9.05 18.24
N ARG A 120 -37.73 -8.52 19.43
CA ARG A 120 -38.40 -9.26 20.50
C ARG A 120 -39.72 -8.55 20.80
N GLY A 121 -40.80 -9.18 20.35
CA GLY A 121 -42.08 -9.18 21.06
C GLY A 121 -43.21 -8.38 20.41
N ARG A 122 -44.10 -9.13 19.75
CA ARG A 122 -45.55 -8.95 19.48
C ARG A 122 -45.82 -9.63 18.14
N GLU A 123 -46.63 -10.66 17.96
CA GLU A 123 -47.80 -11.22 18.66
C GLU A 123 -47.84 -12.74 18.34
N GLY A 124 -48.24 -13.61 19.27
CA GLY A 124 -49.58 -14.18 19.21
C GLY A 124 -49.51 -15.68 18.86
N GLU A 125 -49.54 -16.52 19.88
CA GLU A 125 -49.94 -17.93 19.75
C GLU A 125 -51.43 -17.99 19.38
N GLU A 126 -51.74 -18.33 18.12
CA GLU A 126 -52.97 -19.01 17.67
C GLU A 126 -52.52 -19.87 16.46
N GLY A 127 -52.71 -21.18 16.37
CA GLY A 127 -53.80 -22.00 16.89
C GLY A 127 -54.69 -22.43 15.73
N GLY A 128 -54.26 -23.40 14.93
CA GLY A 128 -55.15 -24.35 14.24
C GLY A 128 -55.83 -23.94 12.91
N ASP A 129 -55.83 -24.94 12.03
CA ASP A 129 -56.86 -25.30 11.05
C ASP A 129 -56.79 -24.83 9.59
N ARG A 130 -56.91 -25.86 8.75
CA ARG A 130 -57.56 -25.92 7.42
C ARG A 130 -56.79 -25.32 6.22
N TYR A 131 -56.16 -26.22 5.46
CA TYR A 131 -56.19 -26.14 4.00
C TYR A 131 -57.19 -27.17 3.51
N ASP A 132 -58.36 -26.68 3.13
CA ASP A 132 -59.42 -27.39 2.44
C ASP A 132 -59.22 -27.23 0.91
N GLU A 133 -59.74 -28.19 0.17
CA GLU A 133 -59.55 -28.44 -1.25
C GLU A 133 -60.20 -27.40 -2.19
N GLY A 134 -59.63 -27.31 -3.41
CA GLY A 134 -60.43 -27.36 -4.64
C GLY A 134 -60.83 -26.03 -5.28
N GLY A 135 -60.49 -25.87 -6.58
CA GLY A 135 -61.03 -24.81 -7.42
C GLY A 135 -60.37 -24.74 -8.81
N ASP A 136 -60.95 -25.50 -9.74
CA ASP A 136 -60.66 -25.63 -11.18
C ASP A 136 -60.73 -24.35 -12.04
N GLY A 137 -60.16 -24.45 -13.26
CA GLY A 137 -60.57 -23.70 -14.47
C GLY A 137 -59.43 -22.86 -15.04
N ASP A 138 -58.61 -23.37 -15.95
CA ASP A 138 -58.81 -23.40 -17.43
C ASP A 138 -58.97 -22.00 -18.04
N ASP A 139 -57.97 -21.60 -18.82
CA ASP A 139 -58.16 -20.96 -20.14
C ASP A 139 -56.79 -20.68 -20.78
N THR A 140 -56.49 -21.42 -21.86
CA THR A 140 -56.17 -20.92 -23.22
C THR A 140 -55.38 -19.61 -23.34
N GLN A 141 -54.46 -19.36 -24.28
CA GLN A 141 -53.93 -20.02 -25.47
C GLN A 141 -52.88 -19.02 -26.03
N ASP A 142 -51.80 -19.56 -26.61
CA ASP A 142 -50.92 -19.05 -27.68
C ASP A 142 -50.79 -17.54 -27.93
N ASP A 143 -49.54 -17.08 -28.04
CA ASP A 143 -49.08 -16.41 -29.28
C ASP A 143 -47.53 -16.40 -29.36
N ASP A 144 -47.04 -17.18 -30.31
CA ASP A 144 -45.70 -17.12 -30.88
C ASP A 144 -45.48 -15.78 -31.59
N VAL A 145 -44.38 -15.07 -31.28
CA VAL A 145 -43.67 -14.28 -32.31
C VAL A 145 -42.17 -14.45 -32.12
N ALA A 146 -41.60 -15.27 -33.00
CA ALA A 146 -40.20 -15.30 -33.33
C ALA A 146 -39.78 -13.99 -34.02
N GLU A 147 -38.64 -13.40 -33.64
CA GLU A 147 -37.83 -12.65 -34.60
C GLU A 147 -36.34 -12.79 -34.26
N ASP A 148 -35.70 -13.63 -35.07
CA ASP A 148 -34.27 -13.80 -35.22
C ASP A 148 -33.79 -12.82 -36.31
N ARG A 149 -32.85 -11.90 -35.99
CA ARG A 149 -31.72 -11.61 -36.90
C ARG A 149 -30.62 -10.74 -36.27
N PRO A 150 -29.36 -10.98 -36.66
CA PRO A 150 -28.18 -10.18 -36.28
C PRO A 150 -27.84 -9.13 -37.34
N GLU A 151 -27.31 -7.97 -36.93
CA GLU A 151 -26.55 -7.09 -37.84
C GLU A 151 -25.28 -6.53 -37.19
N ASN A 152 -24.15 -6.85 -37.82
CA ASN A 152 -22.83 -6.27 -37.60
C ASN A 152 -22.74 -4.86 -38.22
N GLY A 153 -21.95 -3.96 -37.63
CA GLY A 153 -21.44 -2.78 -38.34
C GLY A 153 -20.38 -1.99 -37.56
N PRO A 154 -19.37 -1.37 -38.21
CA PRO A 154 -18.01 -1.29 -37.69
C PRO A 154 -17.54 0.10 -37.20
N GLY A 155 -16.48 0.07 -36.37
CA GLY A 155 -15.35 1.02 -36.27
C GLY A 155 -15.55 2.53 -36.40
N THR A 156 -14.99 3.29 -35.46
CA THR A 156 -14.17 4.46 -35.81
C THR A 156 -13.25 4.90 -34.67
N ILE A 157 -11.98 5.09 -35.04
CA ILE A 157 -10.89 5.68 -34.29
C ILE A 157 -10.96 7.22 -34.45
N GLY A 158 -10.70 7.95 -33.38
CA GLY A 158 -10.37 9.38 -33.38
C GLY A 158 -10.21 9.83 -31.92
N GLY A 159 -9.07 10.27 -31.39
CA GLY A 159 -7.98 10.99 -32.04
C GLY A 159 -8.28 12.48 -31.95
N GLU A 160 -8.07 13.11 -30.79
CA GLU A 160 -7.95 14.56 -30.73
C GLU A 160 -6.86 14.95 -29.72
N THR A 161 -5.73 15.34 -30.30
CA THR A 161 -4.67 16.12 -29.68
C THR A 161 -4.92 17.58 -30.05
N ASP A 162 -4.36 18.47 -29.24
CA ASP A 162 -4.23 19.92 -29.44
C ASP A 162 -5.39 20.84 -29.06
N ALA A 163 -5.21 21.49 -27.90
CA ALA A 163 -5.50 22.91 -27.77
C ALA A 163 -4.45 23.59 -26.89
N VAL A 164 -3.37 23.98 -27.57
CA VAL A 164 -2.41 25.01 -27.17
C VAL A 164 -3.14 26.36 -26.98
N ARG A 165 -2.63 27.18 -26.05
CA ARG A 165 -2.73 28.66 -25.97
C ARG A 165 -3.95 29.25 -25.25
N ARG A 166 -3.70 29.76 -24.03
CA ARG A 166 -3.89 31.18 -23.59
C ARG A 166 -3.99 31.24 -22.06
N GLY A 167 -3.19 32.11 -21.46
CA GLY A 167 -3.15 32.41 -20.04
C GLY A 167 -1.85 33.13 -19.71
#